data_AF-A0A6C0HF87-F1
#
_entry.id   AF-A0A6C0HF87-F1
#
_cell.length_a   1.000
_cell.length_b   1.000
_cell.length_c   1.000
_cell.angle_alpha   90.00
_cell.angle_beta   90.00
_cell.angle_gamma   90.00
#
_symmetry.space_group_name_H-M   'P 1'
#
loop_
_entity.id
_entity.type
_entity.pdbx_description
1 polymer ?
#
loop_
_entity_poly.entity_id
_entity_poly.type
_entity_poly.pdbx_seq_one_letter_code
_entity_poly.pdbx_strand_id
1 'polypeptide(L)'
;MCIAEFVGTLLLISAVAFAKTPVYVIAAFAVATTIGSDLNPAVTLFKWMSGKVSQQNALYLVGAQLVAGACVGILYSMKKT
;
A
#
# COMPACT_ATOMS: atom_id res chain seq x y z
N MET A 1 2.90 -10.64 -5.73
CA MET A 1 2.93 -11.25 -4.39
C MET A 1 2.05 -10.42 -3.46
N CYS A 2 0.94 -10.97 -2.93
CA CYS A 2 0.02 -10.20 -2.07
C CYS A 2 0.69 -9.71 -0.77
N ILE A 3 1.68 -10.44 -0.26
CA ILE A 3 2.46 -10.03 0.92
C ILE A 3 3.25 -8.75 0.64
N ALA A 4 3.84 -8.60 -0.55
CA ALA A 4 4.57 -7.39 -0.93
C ALA A 4 3.63 -6.18 -1.06
N GLU A 5 2.41 -6.39 -1.59
CA GLU A 5 1.37 -5.36 -1.59
C GLU A 5 0.99 -4.92 -0.19
N PHE A 6 0.71 -5.87 0.70
CA PHE A 6 0.34 -5.58 2.08
C PHE A 6 1.47 -4.83 2.80
N VAL A 7 2.68 -5.39 2.83
CA VAL A 7 3.81 -4.82 3.58
C VAL A 7 4.24 -3.46 3.02
N GLY A 8 4.31 -3.34 1.69
CA GLY A 8 4.68 -2.08 1.05
C GLY A 8 3.66 -0.98 1.31
N THR A 9 2.36 -1.30 1.16
CA THR A 9 1.28 -0.34 1.40
C THR A 9 1.22 0.03 2.88
N LEU A 10 1.42 -0.93 3.78
CA LEU A 10 1.46 -0.71 5.22
C LEU A 10 2.60 0.25 5.58
N LEU A 11 3.81 0.04 5.05
CA LEU A 11 4.96 0.90 5.26
C LEU A 11 4.68 2.33 4.77
N LEU A 12 4.19 2.48 3.54
CA LEU A 12 3.92 3.77 2.93
C LEU A 12 2.86 4.55 3.72
N ILE A 13 1.70 3.94 4.00
CA ILE A 13 0.61 4.61 4.71
C ILE A 13 1.01 4.90 6.15
N SER A 14 1.79 4.03 6.81
CA SER A 14 2.33 4.31 8.14
C SER A 14 3.28 5.51 8.14
N ALA A 15 4.16 5.62 7.14
CA ALA A 15 5.02 6.78 6.99
C ALA A 15 4.20 8.05 6.78
N VAL A 16 3.17 8.03 5.93
CA VAL A 16 2.27 9.19 5.75
C VAL A 16 1.53 9.55 7.04
N ALA A 17 1.01 8.56 7.77
CA ALA A 17 0.19 8.80 8.95
C ALA A 17 1.00 9.25 10.18
N PHE A 18 2.22 8.75 10.33
CA PHE A 18 3.01 8.95 11.56
C PHE A 18 4.30 9.73 11.38
N ALA A 19 4.88 9.76 10.18
CA ALA A 19 6.07 10.56 9.95
C ALA A 19 5.69 12.04 9.84
N LYS A 20 6.33 12.88 10.64
CA LYS A 20 6.16 14.34 10.60
C LYS A 20 7.05 15.02 9.54
N THR A 21 7.63 14.25 8.61
CA THR A 21 8.57 14.77 7.61
C THR A 21 8.36 14.12 6.23
N PRO A 22 8.47 14.89 5.14
CA PRO A 22 8.33 14.37 3.77
C PRO A 22 9.46 13.40 3.39
N VAL A 23 10.64 13.55 4.00
CA VAL A 23 11.81 12.69 3.73
C VAL A 23 11.50 11.22 4.03
N TYR A 24 10.83 10.93 5.13
CA TYR A 24 10.48 9.56 5.49
C TYR A 24 9.39 8.97 4.59
N VAL A 25 8.46 9.79 4.09
CA VAL A 25 7.45 9.33 3.12
C VAL A 25 8.12 8.95 1.80
N ILE A 26 9.06 9.76 1.32
CA ILE A 26 9.83 9.49 0.10
C ILE A 26 10.66 8.21 0.26
N ALA A 27 11.35 8.06 1.39
CA ALA A 27 12.15 6.86 1.68
C ALA A 27 11.27 5.59 1.75
N ALA A 28 10.12 5.67 2.43
CA ALA A 28 9.16 4.58 2.50
C ALA A 28 8.65 4.19 1.11
N PHE A 29 8.32 5.18 0.26
CA PHE A 29 7.90 4.94 -1.12
C PHE A 29 8.99 4.24 -1.93
N ALA A 30 10.24 4.71 -1.85
CA ALA A 30 11.37 4.10 -2.54
C ALA A 30 11.55 2.62 -2.12
N VAL A 31 11.60 2.32 -0.81
CA VAL A 31 11.71 0.95 -0.32
C VAL A 31 10.52 0.09 -0.72
N ALA A 32 9.30 0.62 -0.65
CA ALA A 32 8.10 -0.13 -0.97
C ALA A 32 8.00 -0.48 -2.47
N THR A 33 8.56 0.36 -3.35
CA THR A 33 8.63 0.04 -4.79
C THR A 33 9.68 -1.02 -5.13
N THR A 34 10.79 -1.14 -4.39
CA THR A 34 11.82 -2.15 -4.67
C THR A 34 11.37 -3.57 -4.34
N ILE A 35 10.40 -3.73 -3.43
CA ILE A 35 9.79 -5.03 -3.12
C ILE A 35 8.71 -5.47 -4.13
N GLY A 36 8.48 -4.69 -5.19
CA GLY A 36 7.60 -5.06 -6.31
C GLY A 36 6.11 -4.86 -6.03
N SER A 37 5.78 -3.81 -5.28
CA SER A 37 4.41 -3.47 -4.86
C SER A 37 3.85 -2.29 -5.66
N ASP A 38 2.56 -2.34 -5.98
CA ASP A 38 1.79 -1.26 -6.61
C ASP A 38 1.37 -0.17 -5.63
N LEU A 39 1.23 -0.53 -4.35
CA LEU A 39 1.00 0.39 -3.24
C LEU A 39 -0.32 1.18 -3.33
N ASN A 40 -1.14 0.93 -4.36
CA ASN A 40 -2.26 1.76 -4.74
C ASN A 40 -3.28 0.98 -5.59
N PRO A 41 -4.55 0.91 -5.17
CA PRO A 41 -5.61 0.24 -5.92
C PRO A 41 -5.80 0.75 -7.35
N ALA A 42 -5.60 2.05 -7.60
CA ALA A 42 -5.73 2.62 -8.94
C ALA A 42 -4.62 2.15 -9.89
N VAL A 43 -3.41 1.90 -9.37
CA VAL A 43 -2.29 1.35 -10.15
C VAL A 43 -2.58 -0.11 -10.51
N THR A 44 -3.06 -0.91 -9.55
CA THR A 44 -3.50 -2.28 -9.79
C THR A 44 -4.63 -2.33 -10.81
N LEU A 45 -5.62 -1.43 -10.70
CA LEU A 45 -6.74 -1.33 -11.63
C LEU A 45 -6.26 -1.02 -13.06
N PHE A 46 -5.34 -0.07 -13.21
CA PHE A 46 -4.72 0.24 -14.49
C PHE A 46 -4.02 -0.98 -15.11
N LYS A 47 -3.26 -1.75 -14.31
CA LYS A 47 -2.60 -2.97 -14.78
C LYS A 47 -3.60 -4.04 -15.22
N TRP A 48 -4.71 -4.17 -14.50
CA TRP A 48 -5.80 -5.08 -14.88
C TRP A 48 -6.44 -4.67 -16.21
N MET A 49 -6.83 -3.40 -16.35
CA MET A 49 -7.40 -2.87 -17.60
C MET A 49 -6.43 -2.99 -18.79
N SER A 50 -5.13 -2.93 -18.52
CA SER A 50 -4.07 -3.11 -19.53
C SER A 50 -3.74 -4.58 -19.84
N GLY A 51 -4.43 -5.55 -19.23
CA GLY A 51 -4.16 -6.98 -19.41
C GLY A 51 -2.86 -7.49 -18.78
N LYS A 52 -2.19 -6.69 -17.94
CA LYS A 52 -0.92 -7.06 -17.28
C LYS A 52 -1.12 -7.91 -16.03
N VAL A 53 -2.34 -7.96 -15.49
CA VAL A 53 -2.71 -8.71 -14.28
C VAL A 53 -4.08 -9.35 -14.50
N SER A 54 -4.23 -10.62 -14.11
CA SER A 54 -5.53 -11.31 -14.16
C SER A 54 -6.53 -10.69 -13.19
N GLN A 55 -7.83 -10.79 -13.48
CA GLN A 55 -8.88 -10.25 -12.60
C GLN A 55 -8.77 -10.78 -11.16
N GLN A 56 -8.53 -12.09 -11.00
CA GLN A 56 -8.35 -12.71 -9.69
C GLN A 56 -7.16 -12.12 -8.94
N ASN A 57 -6.01 -11.95 -9.60
CA ASN A 57 -4.84 -11.34 -8.99
C ASN A 57 -5.09 -9.87 -8.64
N ALA A 58 -5.75 -9.11 -9.51
CA ALA A 58 -6.06 -7.70 -9.25
C ALA A 58 -6.90 -7.55 -7.97
N LEU A 59 -7.92 -8.39 -7.78
CA LEU A 59 -8.71 -8.41 -6.55
C LEU A 59 -7.88 -8.71 -5.30
N TYR A 60 -6.95 -9.67 -5.36
CA TYR A 60 -6.09 -9.97 -4.22
C TYR A 60 -5.09 -8.86 -3.89
N LEU A 61 -4.50 -8.21 -4.90
CA LEU A 61 -3.57 -7.10 -4.71
C LEU A 61 -4.29 -5.89 -4.12
N VAL A 62 -5.47 -5.53 -4.66
CA VAL A 62 -6.31 -4.47 -4.10
C VAL A 62 -6.75 -4.79 -2.68
N GLY A 63 -7.18 -6.03 -2.42
CA GLY A 63 -7.54 -6.49 -1.08
C GLY A 63 -6.40 -6.31 -0.08
N ALA A 64 -5.18 -6.71 -0.45
CA ALA A 64 -3.99 -6.54 0.39
C ALA A 64 -3.69 -5.06 0.70
N GLN A 65 -3.81 -4.18 -0.30
CA GLN A 65 -3.63 -2.72 -0.14
C GLN A 65 -4.69 -2.12 0.81
N LEU A 66 -5.97 -2.50 0.64
CA LEU A 66 -7.06 -2.02 1.50
C LEU A 66 -6.93 -2.49 2.94
N VAL A 67 -6.55 -3.76 3.16
CA VAL A 67 -6.33 -4.30 4.52
C VAL A 67 -5.16 -3.58 5.20
N ALA A 68 -4.06 -3.32 4.47
CA ALA A 68 -2.95 -2.53 5.00
C ALA A 68 -3.37 -1.12 5.42
N GLY A 69 -4.12 -0.41 4.55
CA GLY A 69 -4.66 0.90 4.87
C GLY A 69 -5.59 0.89 6.09
N ALA A 70 -6.44 -0.12 6.21
CA ALA A 70 -7.32 -0.30 7.36
C ALA A 70 -6.53 -0.53 8.67
N CYS A 71 -5.49 -1.37 8.65
CA CYS A 71 -4.62 -1.57 9.82
C CYS A 71 -3.99 -0.25 10.31
N VAL A 72 -3.46 0.56 9.39
CA VAL A 72 -2.90 1.87 9.76
C VAL A 72 -3.98 2.81 10.28
N GLY A 73 -5.16 2.83 9.64
CA GLY A 73 -6.29 3.65 10.07
C GLY A 73 -6.75 3.35 11.51
N ILE A 74 -6.81 2.07 11.89
CA ILE A 74 -7.12 1.63 13.25
C ILE A 74 -6.04 2.14 14.22
N LEU A 75 -4.77 1.89 13.92
CA LEU A 75 -3.64 2.32 14.78
C LEU A 75 -3.58 3.84 14.93
N TYR A 76 -3.82 4.59 13.85
CA TYR A 76 -3.81 6.05 13.86
C TYR A 76 -4.96 6.60 14.72
N SER A 77 -6.12 5.96 14.69
CA SER A 77 -7.28 6.35 15.50
C SER A 77 -7.04 6.14 17.00
N MET A 78 -6.38 5.05 17.40
CA MET A 78 -6.04 4.76 18.80
C MET A 78 -5.12 5.82 19.43
N LYS A 79 -4.27 6.47 18.63
CA LYS A 79 -3.38 7.54 19.10
C LYS A 79 -4.10 8.87 19.35
N LYS A 80 -5.29 9.04 18.77
CA LYS A 80 -6.04 10.31 18.81
C LYS A 80 -6.97 10.41 20.02
N THR A 81 -7.30 9.28 20.64
CA THR A 81 -7.90 9.13 21.98
C THR A 81 -6.85 9.25 23.06
#